data_AF-A0A2U3LT91-F1
#
_entry.id   AF-A0A2U3LT91-F1
#
_cell.length_a   1.000
_cell.length_b   1.000
_cell.length_c   1.000
_cell.angle_alpha   90.00
_cell.angle_beta   90.00
_cell.angle_gamma   90.00
#
_symmetry.space_group_name_H-M   'P 1'
#
loop_
_entity.id
_entity.type
_entity.pdbx_description
1 polymer ?
#
loop_
_entity_poly.entity_id
_entity_poly.type
_entity_poly.pdbx_seq_one_letter_code
_entity_poly.pdbx_strand_id
1 'polypeptide(L)'
;MRTGLFAWYTIGFVKVPLNTSLEFETKVLLDALCALQQLSTAAIITRALNGFVEALQDEDRRVLADLQRRAMETRRSSPSEVPDGIASYEFPRLCFKHDVIMELEPDESFRVITPVGSFEMTRADFERDFKNVAVSKSYDREGGIYHYPKVPAKAERYRLR
;
A
#
# COMPACT_ATOMS: atom_id res chain seq x y z
N MET A 1 -5.26 14.27 18.16
CA MET A 1 -5.75 13.29 17.17
C MET A 1 -4.86 13.42 15.93
N ARG A 2 -4.07 12.39 15.60
CA ARG A 2 -3.15 12.39 14.45
C ARG A 2 -3.85 11.69 13.28
N THR A 3 -4.35 12.45 12.32
CA THR A 3 -4.75 11.93 11.00
C THR A 3 -3.48 11.76 10.18
N GLY A 4 -3.17 10.54 9.73
CA GLY A 4 -2.08 10.24 8.81
C GLY A 4 -2.60 10.36 7.38
N LEU A 5 -1.93 11.18 6.56
CA LEU A 5 -2.24 11.31 5.13
C LEU A 5 -1.38 10.25 4.43
N PHE A 6 -2.01 9.27 3.78
CA PHE A 6 -1.31 8.25 3.02
C PHE A 6 -1.01 8.78 1.62
N ALA A 7 0.26 8.95 1.33
CA ALA A 7 0.76 9.31 0.03
C ALA A 7 1.18 8.05 -0.74
N TRP A 8 0.56 7.83 -1.90
CA TRP A 8 0.98 6.79 -2.84
C TRP A 8 2.01 7.36 -3.82
N TYR A 9 2.94 6.55 -4.29
CA TYR A 9 3.93 6.96 -5.30
C TYR A 9 4.01 5.88 -6.40
N THR A 10 4.22 6.30 -7.64
CA THR A 10 4.31 5.38 -8.80
C THR A 10 5.73 5.39 -9.36
N ILE A 11 6.45 4.28 -9.21
CA ILE A 11 7.69 3.99 -9.94
C ILE A 11 7.53 2.59 -10.52
N GLY A 12 7.11 2.51 -11.79
CA GLY A 12 6.61 1.24 -12.34
C GLY A 12 5.39 0.71 -11.57
N PHE A 13 4.93 -0.49 -11.93
CA PHE A 13 3.72 -1.15 -11.40
C PHE A 13 3.79 -1.54 -9.90
N VAL A 14 4.67 -0.94 -9.11
CA VAL A 14 4.91 -1.30 -7.70
C VAL A 14 4.51 -0.15 -6.78
N LYS A 15 3.36 -0.29 -6.08
CA LYS A 15 2.95 0.61 -4.99
C LYS A 15 3.79 0.33 -3.74
N VAL A 16 4.57 1.31 -3.29
CA VAL A 16 5.33 1.23 -2.03
C VAL A 16 4.66 2.12 -0.99
N PRO A 17 4.25 1.59 0.19
CA PRO A 17 3.67 2.43 1.23
C PRO A 17 4.77 3.24 1.93
N LEU A 18 4.70 4.57 1.84
CA LEU A 18 5.46 5.49 2.67
C LEU A 18 4.82 5.52 4.07
N ASN A 19 5.34 4.73 5.01
CA ASN A 19 4.93 4.77 6.41
C ASN A 19 5.65 5.91 7.17
N THR A 20 5.44 7.14 6.73
CA THR A 20 6.00 8.33 7.38
C THR A 20 4.88 9.19 7.93
N SER A 21 4.87 9.39 9.25
CA SER A 21 3.95 10.32 9.90
C SER A 21 4.34 11.77 9.54
N LEU A 22 3.72 12.32 8.51
CA LEU A 22 3.87 13.73 8.14
C LEU A 22 3.41 14.65 9.28
N GLU A 23 4.08 15.78 9.47
CA GLU A 23 3.66 16.80 10.42
C GLU A 23 2.32 17.43 9.99
N PHE A 24 1.58 18.02 10.94
CA PHE A 24 0.26 18.59 10.66
C PHE A 24 0.33 19.71 9.61
N GLU A 25 1.32 20.59 9.71
CA GLU A 25 1.52 21.70 8.78
C GLU A 25 1.80 21.21 7.35
N THR A 26 2.61 20.16 7.19
CA THR A 26 2.89 19.54 5.89
C THR A 26 1.64 18.96 5.24
N LYS A 27 0.72 18.40 6.04
CA LYS A 27 -0.56 17.88 5.52
C LYS A 27 -1.46 18.98 5.01
N VAL A 28 -1.61 20.06 5.78
CA VAL A 28 -2.41 21.21 5.37
C VAL A 28 -1.87 21.80 4.06
N LEU A 29 -0.55 21.93 3.93
CA LEU A 29 0.09 22.41 2.71
C LEU A 29 -0.15 21.45 1.53
N LEU A 30 0.00 20.14 1.75
CA LEU A 30 -0.21 19.13 0.73
C LEU A 30 -1.67 19.11 0.25
N ASP A 31 -2.64 19.22 1.15
CA ASP A 31 -4.07 19.30 0.81
C ASP A 31 -4.37 20.57 0.00
N ALA A 32 -3.81 21.71 0.40
CA ALA A 32 -3.95 22.97 -0.33
C ALA A 32 -3.34 22.88 -1.75
N LEU A 33 -2.18 22.25 -1.91
CA LEU A 33 -1.54 22.04 -3.21
C LEU A 33 -2.34 21.09 -4.09
N CYS A 34 -2.89 20.01 -3.53
CA CYS A 34 -3.78 19.10 -4.26
C CYS A 34 -5.01 19.86 -4.78
N ALA A 35 -5.63 20.68 -3.93
CA ALA A 35 -6.79 21.48 -4.29
C ALA A 35 -6.47 22.54 -5.37
N LEU A 36 -5.35 23.27 -5.21
CA LEU A 36 -4.94 24.33 -6.12
C LEU A 36 -4.54 23.82 -7.50
N GLN A 37 -3.83 22.69 -7.56
CA GLN A 37 -3.33 22.14 -8.82
C GLN A 37 -4.27 21.11 -9.45
N GLN A 38 -5.34 20.72 -8.75
CA GLN A 38 -6.25 19.64 -9.15
C GLN A 38 -5.52 18.33 -9.45
N LEU A 39 -4.48 18.04 -8.67
CA LEU A 39 -3.66 16.85 -8.80
C LEU A 39 -3.82 15.95 -7.58
N SER A 40 -3.60 14.66 -7.79
CA SER A 40 -3.55 13.71 -6.68
C SER A 40 -2.35 13.98 -5.78
N THR A 41 -2.47 13.61 -4.51
CA THR A 41 -1.38 13.65 -3.52
C THR A 41 -0.10 12.98 -4.04
N ALA A 42 -0.26 11.85 -4.74
CA ALA A 42 0.82 11.12 -5.38
C ALA A 42 1.57 11.97 -6.42
N ALA A 43 0.83 12.65 -7.29
CA ALA A 43 1.39 13.50 -8.33
C ALA A 43 2.10 14.73 -7.74
N ILE A 44 1.56 15.33 -6.68
CA ILE A 44 2.20 16.44 -5.97
C ILE A 44 3.52 16.00 -5.33
N ILE A 45 3.51 14.88 -4.62
CA ILE A 45 4.72 14.35 -3.97
C ILE A 45 5.76 13.93 -5.01
N THR A 46 5.31 13.36 -6.14
CA THR A 46 6.19 13.04 -7.27
C THR A 46 6.87 14.26 -7.83
N ARG A 47 6.12 15.33 -8.08
CA ARG A 47 6.70 16.60 -8.51
C ARG A 47 7.64 17.20 -7.48
N ALA A 48 7.25 17.20 -6.21
CA ALA A 48 8.06 17.77 -5.14
C ALA A 48 9.40 17.02 -4.97
N LEU A 49 9.37 15.69 -4.98
CA LEU A 49 10.57 14.86 -4.88
C LEU A 49 11.47 15.01 -6.11
N ASN A 50 10.90 15.01 -7.32
CA ASN A 50 11.69 15.23 -8.54
C ASN A 50 12.32 16.62 -8.54
N GLY A 51 11.57 17.66 -8.21
CA GLY A 51 12.11 19.02 -8.12
C GLY A 51 13.18 19.16 -7.04
N PHE A 52 13.02 18.48 -5.91
CA PHE A 52 14.06 18.44 -4.88
C PHE A 52 15.33 17.75 -5.38
N VAL A 53 15.21 16.58 -6.02
CA VAL A 53 16.35 15.86 -6.59
C VAL A 53 17.04 16.68 -7.68
N GLU A 54 16.28 17.34 -8.55
CA GLU A 54 16.83 18.21 -9.60
C GLU A 54 17.62 19.40 -9.03
N ALA A 55 17.21 19.92 -7.87
CA ALA A 55 17.88 21.02 -7.18
C ALA A 55 19.18 20.62 -6.45
N LEU A 56 19.45 19.32 -6.28
CA LEU A 56 20.69 18.84 -5.66
C LEU A 56 21.91 19.01 -6.58
N GLN A 57 23.10 19.00 -5.97
CA GLN A 57 24.36 19.00 -6.71
C GLN A 57 24.56 17.69 -7.48
N ASP A 58 25.37 17.72 -8.54
CA ASP A 58 25.62 16.57 -9.41
C ASP A 58 26.09 15.32 -8.66
N GLU A 59 26.93 15.48 -7.65
CA GLU A 59 27.46 14.39 -6.84
C GLU A 59 26.34 13.69 -6.06
N ASP A 60 25.52 14.46 -5.34
CA ASP A 60 24.40 13.92 -4.57
C ASP A 60 23.35 13.24 -5.47
N ARG A 61 23.07 13.81 -6.65
CA ARG A 61 22.16 13.22 -7.64
C ARG A 61 22.65 11.85 -8.11
N ARG A 62 23.96 11.71 -8.36
CA ARG A 62 24.58 10.43 -8.75
C ARG A 62 24.48 9.40 -7.65
N VAL A 63 24.74 9.78 -6.40
CA VAL A 63 24.63 8.89 -5.23
C VAL A 63 23.19 8.37 -5.08
N LEU A 64 22.19 9.25 -5.20
CA LEU A 64 20.77 8.86 -5.12
C LEU A 64 20.36 7.93 -6.28
N ALA A 65 20.83 8.21 -7.50
CA ALA A 65 20.55 7.35 -8.66
C ALA A 65 21.20 5.95 -8.51
N ASP A 66 22.42 5.88 -8.00
CA ASP A 66 23.10 4.62 -7.69
C ASP A 66 22.36 3.83 -6.60
N LEU A 67 21.94 4.50 -5.53
CA LEU A 67 21.18 3.88 -4.44
C LEU A 67 19.83 3.35 -4.94
N GLN A 68 19.13 4.15 -5.76
CA GLN A 68 17.86 3.75 -6.37
C GLN A 68 18.05 2.50 -7.24
N ARG A 69 19.09 2.47 -8.10
CA ARG A 69 19.42 1.32 -8.93
C ARG A 69 19.66 0.06 -8.09
N ARG A 70 20.52 0.16 -7.07
CA ARG A 70 20.84 -0.96 -6.17
C ARG A 70 19.62 -1.45 -5.39
N ALA A 71 18.75 -0.53 -4.93
CA ALA A 71 17.53 -0.91 -4.23
C ALA A 71 16.55 -1.65 -5.16
N MET A 72 16.44 -1.23 -6.43
CA MET A 72 15.64 -1.91 -7.45
C MET A 72 16.21 -3.29 -7.80
N GLU A 73 17.53 -3.40 -7.96
CA GLU A 73 18.23 -4.67 -8.22
C GLU A 73 18.13 -5.64 -7.04
N THR A 74 18.27 -5.14 -5.81
CA THR A 74 18.12 -5.92 -4.58
C THR A 74 16.70 -6.46 -4.46
N ARG A 75 15.68 -5.63 -4.75
CA ARG A 75 14.28 -6.09 -4.80
C ARG A 75 14.04 -7.13 -5.89
N ARG A 76 14.75 -7.04 -7.02
CA ARG A 76 14.68 -8.02 -8.12
C ARG A 76 15.38 -9.33 -7.78
N SER A 77 16.28 -9.33 -6.79
CA SER A 77 17.14 -10.46 -6.40
C SER A 77 16.73 -11.12 -5.08
N SER A 78 15.84 -10.51 -4.30
CA SER A 78 15.19 -11.16 -3.17
C SER A 78 14.28 -12.29 -3.68
N PRO A 79 14.36 -13.52 -3.16
CA PRO A 79 13.36 -14.55 -3.43
C PRO A 79 12.08 -14.18 -2.67
N SER A 80 11.28 -13.31 -3.27
CA SER A 80 9.88 -13.12 -2.88
C SER A 80 9.08 -14.12 -3.71
N GLU A 81 8.65 -15.24 -3.11
CA GLU A 81 7.68 -16.18 -3.70
C GLU A 81 6.27 -15.56 -3.78
N VAL A 82 6.17 -14.32 -4.25
CA VAL A 82 4.90 -13.71 -4.62
C VAL A 82 4.91 -13.55 -6.13
N PRO A 83 4.01 -14.22 -6.86
CA PRO A 83 3.86 -14.05 -8.30
C PRO A 83 3.70 -12.56 -8.62
N ASP A 84 4.51 -12.05 -9.55
CA ASP A 84 4.36 -10.71 -10.12
C ASP A 84 2.89 -10.51 -10.54
N GLY A 85 2.20 -9.57 -9.89
CA GLY A 85 0.82 -9.19 -10.23
C GLY A 85 -0.25 -9.40 -9.17
N ILE A 86 0.04 -10.07 -8.04
CA ILE A 86 -0.94 -10.24 -6.95
C ILE A 86 -0.74 -9.14 -5.90
N ALA A 87 -1.79 -8.37 -5.61
CA ALA A 87 -1.76 -7.31 -4.60
C ALA A 87 -1.49 -7.93 -3.21
N SER A 88 -0.29 -7.73 -2.66
CA SER A 88 0.15 -8.43 -1.44
C SER A 88 0.63 -7.48 -0.34
N TYR A 89 0.39 -7.87 0.92
CA TYR A 89 0.90 -7.13 2.08
C TYR A 89 1.13 -8.04 3.29
N GLU A 90 2.09 -7.64 4.12
CA GLU A 90 2.44 -8.32 5.37
C GLU A 90 1.77 -7.68 6.58
N PHE A 91 1.33 -8.52 7.52
CA PHE A 91 0.81 -8.06 8.81
C PHE A 91 0.99 -9.13 9.92
N PRO A 92 1.17 -8.74 11.20
CA PRO A 92 1.35 -9.72 12.30
C PRO A 92 0.17 -10.67 12.54
N ARG A 93 -1.00 -10.37 11.98
CA ARG A 93 -2.24 -11.14 12.09
C ARG A 93 -3.06 -10.95 10.83
N LEU A 94 -4.00 -11.85 10.55
CA LEU A 94 -4.90 -11.68 9.41
C LEU A 94 -5.65 -10.35 9.53
N CYS A 95 -5.51 -9.51 8.51
CA CYS A 95 -6.26 -8.27 8.38
C CYS A 95 -6.67 -8.07 6.92
N PHE A 96 -7.72 -7.30 6.72
CA PHE A 96 -8.21 -6.90 5.42
C PHE A 96 -8.07 -5.40 5.26
N LYS A 97 -7.42 -4.96 4.19
CA LYS A 97 -7.18 -3.57 3.84
C LYS A 97 -8.13 -3.13 2.72
N HIS A 98 -8.99 -2.18 3.02
CA HIS A 98 -10.01 -1.66 2.11
C HIS A 98 -9.39 -1.03 0.86
N ASP A 99 -8.37 -0.21 1.04
CA ASP A 99 -7.61 0.46 -0.04
C ASP A 99 -6.88 -0.51 -0.96
N VAL A 100 -6.58 -1.73 -0.50
CA VAL A 100 -6.00 -2.77 -1.35
C VAL A 100 -7.08 -3.58 -2.05
N ILE A 101 -8.09 -4.06 -1.30
CA ILE A 101 -9.04 -5.05 -1.80
C ILE A 101 -10.11 -4.42 -2.70
N MET A 102 -10.55 -3.18 -2.42
CA MET A 102 -11.61 -2.52 -3.19
C MET A 102 -11.13 -1.84 -4.47
N GLU A 103 -9.80 -1.71 -4.65
CA GLU A 103 -9.20 -1.26 -5.91
C GLU A 103 -9.08 -2.39 -6.95
N LEU A 104 -9.31 -3.64 -6.55
CA LEU A 104 -9.24 -4.81 -7.42
C LEU A 104 -10.54 -5.01 -8.19
N GLU A 105 -10.42 -5.59 -9.38
CA GLU A 105 -11.54 -6.20 -10.09
C GLU A 105 -12.02 -7.47 -9.37
N PRO A 106 -13.28 -7.92 -9.57
CA PRO A 106 -13.85 -9.05 -8.84
C PRO A 106 -13.03 -10.36 -8.93
N ASP A 107 -12.38 -10.61 -10.06
CA ASP A 107 -11.56 -11.78 -10.35
C ASP A 107 -10.09 -11.63 -9.95
N GLU A 108 -9.64 -10.42 -9.64
CA GLU A 108 -8.28 -10.17 -9.19
C GLU A 108 -8.09 -10.63 -7.74
N SER A 109 -6.91 -11.20 -7.49
CA SER A 109 -6.53 -11.78 -6.20
C SER A 109 -5.67 -10.83 -5.38
N PHE A 110 -5.83 -10.92 -4.06
CA PHE A 110 -4.92 -10.31 -3.10
C PHE A 110 -4.37 -11.36 -2.13
N ARG A 111 -3.20 -11.06 -1.56
CA ARG A 111 -2.49 -11.94 -0.62
C ARG A 111 -2.16 -11.23 0.69
N VAL A 112 -2.57 -11.83 1.80
CA VAL A 112 -2.20 -11.38 3.15
C VAL A 112 -1.17 -12.33 3.72
N ILE A 113 0.03 -11.84 3.96
CA ILE A 113 1.14 -12.62 4.51
C ILE A 113 1.21 -12.37 6.02
N THR A 114 1.17 -13.45 6.80
CA THR A 114 1.23 -13.39 8.26
C THR A 114 2.20 -14.43 8.81
N PRO A 115 2.68 -14.29 10.06
CA PRO A 115 3.53 -15.32 10.68
C PRO A 115 2.89 -16.71 10.77
N VAL A 116 1.55 -16.80 10.71
CA VAL A 116 0.81 -18.06 10.78
C VAL A 116 0.41 -18.59 9.39
N GLY A 117 0.92 -17.99 8.32
CA GLY A 117 0.67 -18.39 6.94
C GLY A 117 0.21 -17.25 6.05
N SER A 118 0.19 -17.52 4.75
CA SER A 118 -0.27 -16.61 3.71
C SER A 118 -1.68 -16.99 3.25
N PHE A 119 -2.52 -16.00 3.04
CA PHE A 119 -3.91 -16.18 2.63
C PHE A 119 -4.15 -15.46 1.32
N GLU A 120 -4.65 -16.16 0.30
CA GLU A 120 -4.93 -15.60 -1.01
C GLU A 120 -6.38 -15.86 -1.43
N MET A 121 -7.06 -14.81 -1.86
CA MET A 121 -8.43 -14.90 -2.37
C MET A 121 -8.71 -13.78 -3.36
N THR A 122 -9.71 -14.01 -4.23
CA THR A 122 -10.22 -12.96 -5.12
C THR A 122 -11.01 -11.92 -4.35
N ARG A 123 -11.20 -10.72 -4.92
CA ARG A 123 -12.13 -9.74 -4.37
C ARG A 123 -13.55 -10.31 -4.24
N ALA A 124 -14.05 -11.04 -5.24
CA ALA A 124 -15.36 -11.66 -5.20
C ALA A 124 -15.48 -12.69 -4.06
N ASP A 125 -14.44 -13.50 -3.83
CA ASP A 125 -14.38 -14.43 -2.69
C ASP A 125 -14.42 -13.70 -1.35
N PHE A 126 -13.70 -12.58 -1.24
CA PHE A 126 -13.72 -11.73 -0.05
C PHE A 126 -15.12 -11.18 0.23
N GLU A 127 -15.76 -10.57 -0.77
CA GLU A 127 -17.11 -9.99 -0.63
C GLU A 127 -18.15 -11.06 -0.28
N ARG A 128 -18.00 -12.28 -0.81
CA ARG A 128 -18.89 -13.43 -0.53
C ARG A 128 -18.70 -13.97 0.88
N ASP A 129 -17.48 -14.30 1.28
CA ASP A 129 -17.22 -15.08 2.50
C ASP A 129 -17.05 -14.18 3.74
N PHE A 130 -16.62 -12.93 3.54
CA PHE A 130 -16.36 -11.91 4.56
C PHE A 130 -17.27 -10.68 4.39
N LYS A 131 -18.50 -10.86 3.90
CA LYS A 131 -19.51 -9.80 3.76
C LYS A 131 -19.67 -8.94 5.01
N ASN A 132 -19.56 -9.54 6.20
CA ASN A 132 -19.64 -8.82 7.48
C ASN A 132 -18.50 -7.80 7.67
N VAL A 133 -17.35 -8.03 7.05
CA VAL A 133 -16.22 -7.09 7.02
C VAL A 133 -16.51 -5.99 6.01
N ALA A 134 -16.88 -6.36 4.78
CA ALA A 134 -17.15 -5.41 3.70
C ALA A 134 -18.22 -4.38 4.06
N VAL A 135 -19.26 -4.76 4.81
CA VAL A 135 -20.33 -3.84 5.25
C VAL A 135 -20.04 -3.13 6.57
N SER A 136 -18.91 -3.40 7.22
CA SER A 136 -18.61 -2.81 8.52
C SER A 136 -18.18 -1.34 8.37
N LYS A 137 -18.74 -0.47 9.21
CA LYS A 137 -18.42 0.96 9.20
C LYS A 137 -16.93 1.24 9.42
N SER A 138 -16.25 0.42 10.23
CA SER A 138 -14.82 0.57 10.47
C SER A 138 -13.98 0.28 9.23
N TYR A 139 -14.37 -0.72 8.46
CA TYR A 139 -13.71 -1.07 7.21
C TYR A 139 -13.99 -0.06 6.10
N ASP A 140 -15.24 0.40 5.96
CA ASP A 140 -15.66 1.36 4.91
C ASP A 140 -15.23 2.81 5.21
N ARG A 141 -15.20 3.23 6.48
CA ARG A 141 -15.12 4.67 6.85
C ARG A 141 -14.11 5.04 7.92
N GLU A 142 -13.69 4.10 8.78
CA GLU A 142 -12.84 4.42 9.95
C GLU A 142 -11.53 3.63 9.93
N GLY A 143 -10.62 4.06 9.04
CA GLY A 143 -9.23 3.58 9.01
C GLY A 143 -8.96 2.46 8.01
N GLY A 144 -9.99 1.93 7.34
CA GLY A 144 -9.80 1.09 6.14
C GLY A 144 -9.14 -0.26 6.41
N ILE A 145 -8.99 -0.69 7.66
CA ILE A 145 -8.36 -1.96 8.01
C ILE A 145 -9.21 -2.71 9.03
N TYR A 146 -9.61 -3.92 8.67
CA TYR A 146 -10.29 -4.83 9.59
C TYR A 146 -9.30 -5.86 10.13
N HIS A 147 -9.16 -5.93 11.46
CA HIS A 147 -8.26 -6.87 12.11
C HIS A 147 -9.02 -8.04 12.72
N TYR A 148 -8.57 -9.25 12.41
CA TYR A 148 -9.01 -10.45 13.13
C TYR A 148 -8.07 -10.74 14.31
N PRO A 149 -8.58 -10.85 15.55
CA PRO A 149 -7.77 -11.29 16.69
C PRO A 149 -7.24 -12.71 16.55
N LYS A 150 -8.00 -13.57 15.84
CA LYS A 150 -7.67 -14.95 15.52
C LYS A 150 -8.09 -15.23 14.08
N VAL A 151 -7.35 -16.08 13.37
CA VAL A 151 -7.70 -16.50 12.01
C VAL A 151 -9.11 -17.10 12.03
N PRO A 152 -10.09 -16.54 11.29
CA PRO A 152 -11.44 -17.09 11.22
C PRO A 152 -11.42 -18.39 10.42
N ALA A 153 -12.24 -19.38 10.81
CA ALA A 153 -12.28 -20.69 10.15
C ALA A 153 -12.54 -20.59 8.63
N LYS A 154 -13.30 -19.59 8.19
CA LYS A 154 -13.56 -19.33 6.76
C LYS A 154 -12.30 -18.92 5.99
N ALA A 155 -11.29 -18.35 6.63
CA ALA A 155 -10.03 -17.98 5.97
C ALA A 155 -9.13 -19.18 5.68
N GLU A 156 -9.31 -20.30 6.39
CA GLU A 156 -8.45 -21.48 6.25
C GLU A 156 -8.48 -22.09 4.85
N ARG A 157 -9.60 -22.00 4.13
CA ARG A 157 -9.70 -22.46 2.74
C ARG A 157 -8.84 -21.66 1.75
N TYR A 158 -8.45 -20.45 2.14
CA TYR A 158 -7.63 -19.52 1.35
C TYR A 158 -6.16 -19.55 1.79
N ARG A 159 -5.82 -20.34 2.80
CA ARG A 159 -4.43 -20.49 3.25
C ARG A 159 -3.64 -21.23 2.17
N LEU A 160 -2.56 -20.62 1.73
CA LEU A 160 -1.58 -21.24 0.84
C LEU A 160 -0.84 -22.34 1.62
N ARG A 161 -0.64 -23.48 0.97
CA ARG A 161 0.04 -24.66 1.55
C ARG A 161 1.54 -24.58 1.33
#